data_AF-A0A7Z9GZR2-F1
#
_entry.id   AF-A0A7Z9GZR2-F1
#
_cell.length_a   1.000
_cell.length_b   1.000
_cell.length_c   1.000
_cell.angle_alpha   90.00
_cell.angle_beta   90.00
_cell.angle_gamma   90.00
#
_symmetry.space_group_name_H-M   'P 1'
#
loop_
_entity.id
_entity.type
_entity.pdbx_description
1 polymer ?
#
loop_
_entity_poly.entity_id
_entity_poly.type
_entity_poly.pdbx_seq_one_letter_code
_entity_poly.pdbx_strand_id
1 'polypeptide(L)' 'MAKNLSDILQTHESPFFHDGTLVLAFSGWMDGGDVSTGTVDRLVKLLDARKVATIDPEPFYIYCFPGTMETAAL' A
#
# COMPACT_ATOMS: atom_id res chain seq x y z
N MET A 1 17.34 -14.06 -4.79
CA MET A 1 17.92 -12.90 -5.50
C MET A 1 17.25 -11.65 -4.94
N ALA A 2 18.00 -10.59 -4.64
CA ALA A 2 17.40 -9.33 -4.20
C ALA A 2 16.66 -8.68 -5.38
N LYS A 3 15.39 -8.28 -5.18
CA LYS A 3 14.63 -7.50 -6.16
C LYS A 3 15.24 -6.12 -6.33
N ASN A 4 15.30 -5.62 -7.57
CA ASN A 4 15.67 -4.24 -7.82
C ASN A 4 14.48 -3.33 -7.50
N LEU A 5 14.73 -2.03 -7.28
CA LEU A 5 13.66 -1.07 -6.97
C LEU A 5 12.57 -1.01 -8.05
N SER A 6 12.95 -1.20 -9.32
CA SER A 6 12.03 -1.30 -10.46
C SER A 6 11.10 -2.51 -10.40
N ASP A 7 11.53 -3.58 -9.72
CA ASP A 7 10.73 -4.79 -9.55
C ASP A 7 9.73 -4.63 -8.40
N ILE A 8 10.04 -3.75 -7.44
CA ILE A 8 9.22 -3.45 -6.26
C ILE A 8 8.18 -2.36 -6.57
N LEU A 9 8.56 -1.30 -7.30
CA LEU A 9 7.68 -0.20 -7.67
C LEU A 9 7.52 -0.14 -9.19
N GLN A 10 6.34 -0.54 -9.67
CA GLN A 10 5.99 -0.50 -11.08
C GLN A 10 5.22 0.79 -11.37
N THR A 11 5.85 1.72 -12.06
CA THR A 11 5.23 2.98 -12.49
C THR A 11 4.58 2.82 -13.87
N HIS A 12 3.36 3.33 -14.02
CA HIS A 12 2.59 3.34 -15.28
C HIS A 12 2.56 4.73 -15.90
N GLU A 13 2.41 5.76 -15.07
CA GLU A 13 2.51 7.17 -15.45
C GLU A 13 3.44 7.87 -14.46
N SER A 14 4.20 8.86 -14.93
CA SER A 14 5.03 9.73 -14.10
C SER A 14 4.62 11.19 -14.29
N PRO A 15 3.47 11.61 -13.70
CA PRO A 15 3.03 12.99 -13.78
C PRO A 15 3.98 13.90 -12.99
N PHE A 16 4.23 15.09 -13.53
CA PHE A 16 5.01 16.12 -12.86
C PHE A 16 4.09 16.94 -11.95
N PHE A 17 4.45 17.06 -10.67
CA PHE A 17 3.74 17.88 -9.70
C PHE A 17 4.66 18.99 -9.19
N HIS A 18 4.18 20.24 -9.22
CA HIS A 18 4.79 21.34 -8.48
C HIS A 18 4.13 21.40 -7.10
N ASP A 19 4.92 21.35 -6.03
CA ASP A 19 4.44 21.37 -4.63
C ASP A 19 3.38 20.30 -4.28
N GLY A 20 3.50 19.11 -4.88
CA GLY A 20 2.58 18.01 -4.62
C GLY A 20 2.63 17.52 -3.17
N THR A 21 1.48 17.20 -2.59
CA THR A 21 1.36 16.54 -1.28
C THR A 21 1.00 15.07 -1.47
N LEU A 22 1.80 14.17 -0.89
CA LEU A 22 1.50 12.75 -0.86
C LEU A 22 0.70 12.41 0.40
N VAL A 23 -0.48 11.83 0.22
CA VAL A 23 -1.32 11.30 1.30
C VAL A 23 -1.25 9.79 1.28
N LEU A 24 -0.97 9.17 2.43
CA LEU A 24 -0.81 7.72 2.57
C LEU A 24 -1.76 7.20 3.64
N ALA A 25 -2.35 6.03 3.38
CA ALA A 25 -3.06 5.24 4.37
C ALA A 25 -2.65 3.77 4.21
N PHE A 26 -2.43 3.10 5.33
CA PHE A 26 -2.05 1.70 5.39
C PHE A 26 -3.09 0.92 6.18
N SER A 27 -3.45 -0.27 5.69
CA SER A 27 -4.16 -1.27 6.47
C SER A 27 -3.18 -2.10 7.32
N GLY A 28 -3.69 -2.90 8.25
CA GLY A 28 -2.87 -3.77 9.10
C GLY A 28 -2.41 -3.14 10.42
N TRP A 29 -2.85 -1.92 10.73
CA TRP A 29 -2.73 -1.29 12.05
C TRP A 29 -4.12 -0.82 12.54
N MET A 30 -4.15 0.18 13.43
CA MET A 30 -5.39 0.78 13.92
C MET A 30 -6.11 1.56 12.81
N ASP A 31 -7.28 1.06 12.39
CA ASP A 31 -8.18 1.70 11.43
C ASP A 31 -9.62 1.71 11.96
N GLY A 32 -9.83 2.41 13.07
CA GLY A 32 -11.11 2.43 13.76
C GLY A 32 -12.21 3.08 12.91
N GLY A 33 -13.23 2.30 12.54
CA GLY A 33 -14.32 2.79 11.69
C GLY A 33 -13.88 3.21 10.29
N ASP A 34 -12.83 2.58 9.77
CA ASP A 34 -12.24 2.85 8.44
C ASP A 34 -11.76 4.30 8.26
N VAL A 35 -11.42 5.00 9.34
CA VAL A 35 -11.03 6.41 9.26
C VAL A 35 -9.72 6.59 8.49
N SER A 36 -8.74 5.71 8.65
CA SER A 36 -7.44 5.82 7.98
C SER A 36 -7.58 5.46 6.49
N THR A 37 -8.02 4.24 6.19
CA THR A 37 -8.10 3.78 4.79
C THR A 37 -9.27 4.41 4.03
N GLY A 38 -10.42 4.60 4.70
CA GLY A 38 -11.61 5.20 4.12
C GLY A 38 -11.45 6.69 3.80
N THR A 39 -10.61 7.44 4.53
CA THR A 39 -10.31 8.84 4.18
C THR A 39 -9.60 8.93 2.84
N VAL A 40 -8.58 8.09 2.60
CA VAL A 40 -7.85 8.08 1.32
C VAL A 40 -8.74 7.55 0.20
N ASP A 41 -9.50 6.48 0.44
CA ASP A 41 -10.47 5.97 -0.54
C ASP A 41 -11.51 7.03 -0.93
N ARG A 42 -11.99 7.82 0.04
CA ARG A 42 -12.90 8.93 -0.22
C ARG A 42 -12.26 10.02 -1.07
N LEU A 43 -11.00 10.38 -0.82
CA LEU A 43 -10.26 11.37 -1.62
C LEU A 43 -10.04 10.90 -3.05
N VAL A 44 -9.67 9.63 -3.26
CA VAL A 44 -9.53 9.02 -4.59
C VAL A 44 -10.83 9.16 -5.39
N LYS A 45 -11.97 8.87 -4.78
CA LYS A 45 -13.29 8.98 -5.41
C LYS A 45 -13.70 10.43 -5.69
N LEU A 46 -13.37 11.37 -4.80
CA LEU A 46 -13.72 12.79 -4.97
C LEU A 46 -12.89 13.49 -6.04
N LEU A 47 -11.62 13.12 -6.17
CA LEU A 47 -10.67 13.76 -7.07
C LEU A 47 -10.54 13.03 -8.41
N ASP A 48 -11.29 11.95 -8.62
CA ASP A 48 -11.15 11.05 -9.76
C ASP A 48 -9.67 10.63 -9.98
N ALA A 49 -9.02 10.25 -8.88
CA ALA A 49 -7.58 10.03 -8.88
C ALA A 49 -7.21 8.84 -9.79
N ARG A 50 -6.19 9.04 -10.62
CA ARG A 50 -5.71 8.02 -11.57
C ARG A 50 -4.59 7.20 -10.95
N LYS A 51 -4.59 5.89 -11.23
CA LYS A 51 -3.52 4.99 -10.78
C LYS A 51 -2.23 5.27 -11.55
N VAL A 52 -1.18 5.71 -10.85
CA VAL A 52 0.12 6.05 -11.45
C VAL A 52 1.19 4.98 -11.25
N ALA A 53 1.07 4.16 -10.20
CA ALA A 53 2.02 3.11 -9.87
C ALA A 53 1.39 1.97 -9.06
N THR A 54 2.09 0.85 -8.95
CA THR A 54 1.77 -0.30 -8.09
C THR A 54 3.02 -0.71 -7.32
N ILE A 55 2.86 -1.05 -6.05
CA ILE A 55 3.92 -1.65 -5.22
C ILE A 55 3.68 -3.16 -5.17
N ASP A 56 4.71 -3.94 -5.43
CA ASP A 56 4.68 -5.39 -5.24
C ASP A 56 4.69 -5.72 -3.72
N PRO A 57 3.65 -6.38 -3.20
CA PRO A 57 3.57 -6.68 -1.78
C PRO A 57 4.45 -7.87 -1.34
N GLU A 58 4.96 -8.70 -2.26
CA GLU A 58 5.72 -9.92 -1.91
C GLU A 58 6.85 -9.69 -0.89
N PRO A 59 7.68 -8.64 -0.99
CA PRO A 59 8.76 -8.41 -0.03
C PRO A 59 8.31 -7.92 1.35
N PHE A 60 7.04 -7.51 1.49
CA PHE A 60 6.52 -6.80 2.67
C PHE A 60 5.49 -7.59 3.48
N TYR A 61 4.91 -8.65 2.91
CA TYR A 61 3.88 -9.44 3.56
C TYR A 61 4.33 -10.89 3.79
N ILE A 62 4.02 -11.41 4.97
CA ILE A 62 4.12 -12.83 5.27
C ILE A 62 2.75 -13.46 4.99
N TYR A 63 2.61 -14.15 3.86
CA TYR A 63 1.33 -14.76 3.46
C TYR A 63 1.01 -16.05 4.20
N CYS A 64 2.06 -16.82 4.54
CA CYS A 64 1.96 -18.04 5.30
C CYS A 64 3.07 -18.05 6.33
N PHE A 65 2.71 -18.14 7.61
CA PHE A 65 3.66 -18.35 8.69
C PHE A 65 3.75 -19.86 8.97
N PRO A 66 4.90 -20.52 8.70
CA PRO A 66 5.03 -21.96 8.95
C PRO A 66 5.11 -22.22 10.46
N GLY A 67 4.26 -23.11 10.96
CA GLY A 67 4.23 -23.47 12.39
C GLY A 67 2.89 -24.06 12.81
N THR A 68 2.81 -24.47 14.08
CA THR A 68 1.51 -24.82 14.67
C THR A 68 0.68 -23.54 14.88
N MET A 69 -0.64 -23.67 15.00
CA MET A 69 -1.54 -22.52 15.15
C MET A 69 -1.19 -21.66 16.39
N GLU A 70 -0.64 -22.28 17.43
CA GLU A 70 -0.16 -21.60 18.64
C GLU A 70 1.07 -20.72 18.36
N THR A 71 1.96 -21.17 17.47
CA THR A 71 3.16 -20.38 17.08
C THR A 71 2.85 -19.26 16.11
N ALA A 72 1.81 -19.38 15.29
CA ALA A 72 1.40 -18.35 14.34
C ALA A 72 0.52 -17.25 14.96
N ALA A 73 -0.03 -17.48 16.16
CA ALA A 73 -0.93 -16.55 16.85
C ALA A 73 -0.24 -15.67 17.92
N LEU A 74 1.06 -15.88 18.16
CA LEU A 74 1.93 -15.05 19.01
C LEU A 74 2.31 -13.75 18.30
#